data_AF-A0A9E2BHZ7-F1
#
_entry.id   AF-A0A9E2BHZ7-F1
#
_cell.length_a   1.000
_cell.length_b   1.000
_cell.length_c   1.000
_cell.angle_alpha   90.00
_cell.angle_beta   90.00
_cell.angle_gamma   90.00
#
_symmetry.space_group_name_H-M   'P 1'
#
loop_
_entity.id
_entity.type
_entity.pdbx_description
1 polymer ?
#
loop_
_entity_poly.entity_id
_entity_poly.type
_entity_poly.pdbx_seq_one_letter_code
_entity_poly.pdbx_strand_id
1 'polypeptide(L)' 'MKYLHTMVRITDVDASLDFFCDKLGLREVRRYDNEAGRFTLIF' A
#
# COMPACT_ATOMS: atom_id res chain seq x y z
N MET A 1 21.68 6.96 -9.49
CA MET A 1 20.89 6.79 -8.25
C MET A 1 19.42 6.66 -8.66
N LYS A 2 18.68 5.65 -8.21
CA LYS A 2 17.29 5.40 -8.64
C LYS A 2 16.33 5.59 -7.47
N TYR A 3 15.27 6.35 -7.70
CA TYR A 3 14.17 6.49 -6.77
C TYR A 3 13.28 5.23 -6.81
N LEU A 4 12.91 4.70 -5.64
CA LEU A 4 12.22 3.41 -5.53
C LEU A 4 10.72 3.58 -5.24
N HIS A 5 10.35 4.22 -4.12
CA HIS A 5 8.95 4.40 -3.70
C HIS A 5 8.82 5.48 -2.60
N THR A 6 7.61 6.00 -2.40
CA THR A 6 7.20 6.75 -1.19
C THR A 6 6.32 5.85 -0.33
N MET A 7 6.53 5.86 0.98
CA MET A 7 5.64 5.20 1.93
C MET A 7 4.67 6.22 2.52
N VAL A 8 3.38 5.90 2.48
CA VAL A 8 2.30 6.69 3.08
C VAL A 8 1.54 5.81 4.06
N ARG A 9 1.35 6.29 5.29
CA ARG A 9 0.53 5.59 6.28
C ARG A 9 -0.94 5.89 6.01
N ILE A 10 -1.76 4.85 6.04
CA ILE A 10 -3.20 4.91 5.80
C ILE A 10 -3.96 4.37 7.01
N THR A 11 -5.17 4.85 7.22
CA THR A 11 -6.05 4.40 8.31
C THR A 11 -7.04 3.33 7.87
N ASP A 12 -7.40 3.31 6.58
CA ASP A 12 -8.36 2.38 5.99
C ASP A 12 -7.76 1.79 4.70
N VAL A 13 -7.62 0.47 4.69
CA VAL A 13 -7.00 -0.28 3.58
C VAL A 13 -7.92 -0.31 2.35
N ASP A 14 -9.21 -0.55 2.55
CA ASP A 14 -10.17 -0.73 1.46
C ASP A 14 -10.39 0.60 0.73
N ALA A 15 -10.56 1.69 1.48
CA ALA A 15 -10.67 3.03 0.90
C ALA A 15 -9.41 3.45 0.13
N SER A 16 -8.23 3.02 0.59
CA SER A 16 -6.97 3.32 -0.08
C SER A 16 -6.80 2.48 -1.35
N LEU A 17 -7.18 1.19 -1.33
CA LEU A 17 -7.12 0.34 -2.51
C LEU A 17 -8.10 0.80 -3.60
N ASP A 18 -9.33 1.19 -3.25
CA ASP A 18 -10.26 1.80 -4.21
C ASP A 18 -9.68 3.08 -4.83
N PHE A 19 -9.05 3.94 -4.02
CA PHE A 19 -8.42 5.15 -4.54
C PHE A 19 -7.23 4.87 -5.46
N PHE A 20 -6.25 4.08 -5.00
CA PHE A 20 -5.01 3.85 -5.74
C PHE A 20 -5.20 2.87 -6.90
N CYS A 21 -5.96 1.79 -6.72
CA CYS A 21 -6.15 0.77 -7.75
C CYS A 21 -7.30 1.08 -8.69
N ASP A 22 -8.51 1.30 -8.17
CA ASP A 22 -9.69 1.42 -9.03
C ASP A 22 -9.80 2.80 -9.68
N LYS A 23 -9.53 3.87 -8.92
CA LYS A 23 -9.67 5.25 -9.43
C LYS A 23 -8.42 5.77 -10.13
N LEU A 24 -7.24 5.49 -9.58
CA LEU A 24 -5.96 5.93 -10.15
C LEU A 24 -5.35 4.91 -11.13
N GLY A 25 -5.87 3.68 -11.18
CA GLY A 25 -5.42 2.65 -12.12
C GLY A 25 -4.08 2.00 -11.75
N LEU A 26 -3.62 2.13 -10.50
CA LEU A 26 -2.46 1.38 -10.02
C LEU A 26 -2.84 -0.08 -9.76
N ARG A 27 -1.83 -0.91 -9.48
CA ARG A 27 -2.04 -2.30 -9.09
C ARG A 27 -1.22 -2.62 -7.87
N GLU A 28 -1.81 -3.38 -6.97
CA GLU A 28 -1.06 -4.01 -5.89
C GLU A 28 -0.04 -4.99 -6.49
N VAL A 29 1.24 -4.75 -6.24
CA VAL A 29 2.36 -5.60 -6.66
C VAL A 29 2.81 -6.55 -5.57
N ARG A 30 2.63 -6.18 -4.28
CA ARG A 30 3.02 -7.05 -3.16
C ARG A 30 2.34 -6.65 -1.86
N ARG A 31 1.90 -7.65 -1.09
CA ARG A 31 1.47 -7.48 0.30
C ARG A 31 2.44 -8.17 1.25
N TYR A 32 2.65 -7.56 2.41
CA TYR A 32 3.38 -8.18 3.51
C TYR A 32 2.74 -7.82 4.85
N ASP A 33 2.33 -8.83 5.61
CA ASP A 33 1.74 -8.69 6.93
C ASP A 33 2.77 -9.04 8.01
N ASN A 34 2.87 -8.19 9.04
CA ASN A 34 3.73 -8.41 10.20
C ASN A 34 2.90 -8.33 11.48
N GLU A 35 2.54 -9.50 12.02
CA GLU A 35 1.73 -9.58 13.25
C GLU A 35 2.46 -9.02 14.47
N ALA A 36 3.75 -9.33 14.62
CA ALA A 36 4.56 -8.86 15.75
C ALA A 36 4.69 -7.33 15.77
N GLY A 37 4.86 -6.73 14.59
CA GLY A 37 4.91 -5.28 14.38
C GLY A 37 3.54 -4.62 14.27
N ARG A 38 2.47 -5.41 14.13
CA ARG A 38 1.08 -4.98 13.94
C ARG A 38 0.90 -4.00 12.78
N PHE A 39 1.50 -4.32 11.63
CA PHE A 39 1.35 -3.52 10.41
C PHE A 39 1.27 -4.39 9.16
N THR A 40 0.69 -3.81 8.12
CA THR A 40 0.63 -4.36 6.77
C THR A 40 1.30 -3.39 5.80
N LEU A 41 2.16 -3.91 4.92
CA LEU A 41 2.73 -3.16 3.80
C LEU A 41 2.02 -3.59 2.52
N ILE A 42 1.51 -2.62 1.78
CA ILE A 42 0.85 -2.79 0.49
C ILE A 42 1.65 -1.95 -0.51
N PHE A 43 2.21 -2.62 -1.51
CA PHE A 43 2.97 -2.03 -2.60
C PHE A 43 2.17 -2.13 -3.89
#